data_AF-A0A952URJ1-F1
#
_entry.id   AF-A0A952URJ1-F1
#
_cell.length_a   1.000
_cell.length_b   1.000
_cell.length_c   1.000
_cell.angle_alpha   90.00
_cell.angle_beta   90.00
_cell.angle_gamma   90.00
#
_symmetry.space_group_name_H-M   'P 1'
#
loop_
_entity.id
_entity.type
_entity.pdbx_description
1 polymer ?
#
loop_
_entity_poly.entity_id
_entity_poly.type
_entity_poly.pdbx_seq_one_letter_code
_entity_poly.pdbx_strand_id
1 'polypeptide(L)'
;MTGGTAIPCLPIGDMEVTLAFYTALGFEVTYQQRAPNAYACLRCGACEVHFYALPQLKPEDNFSCCIVTVPEVEDLHRTFSDSMRELLGRSPAKGVPRISRMRPGQTRFTVTDPAGNSVYFIKTGKEDHEAAEAYKSGDQTDWQRTLNLVARLRDYHLDDDKAAKALDAAFKRGVPESPLEHGRALAARIELAVALEEQELVPVLLRRVESLAQAAVEREALRREFPVLADLGFGLA
;
A
#
# COMPACT_ATOMS: atom_id res chain seq x y z
N MET A 1 -26.02 -11.48 21.19
CA MET A 1 -24.72 -11.05 21.74
C MET A 1 -24.70 -9.53 21.77
N THR A 2 -25.01 -8.90 22.90
CA THR A 2 -24.89 -7.43 23.05
C THR A 2 -23.57 -7.13 23.76
N GLY A 3 -22.66 -6.42 23.10
CA GLY A 3 -21.34 -6.02 23.65
C GLY A 3 -20.19 -7.03 23.50
N GLY A 4 -20.29 -8.00 22.59
CA GLY A 4 -19.18 -8.92 22.30
C GLY A 4 -18.09 -8.25 21.46
N THR A 5 -16.82 -8.59 21.71
CA THR A 5 -15.65 -8.14 20.93
C THR A 5 -14.95 -9.36 20.34
N ALA A 6 -14.47 -9.25 19.11
CA ALA A 6 -13.58 -10.23 18.49
C ALA A 6 -12.16 -9.65 18.45
N ILE A 7 -11.18 -10.41 18.91
CA ILE A 7 -9.77 -10.00 18.92
C ILE A 7 -9.00 -10.93 17.98
N PRO A 8 -8.30 -10.40 16.97
CA PRO A 8 -7.44 -11.20 16.11
C PRO A 8 -6.21 -11.69 16.89
N CYS A 9 -5.87 -12.96 16.71
CA CYS A 9 -4.65 -13.56 17.23
C CYS A 9 -3.76 -13.98 16.05
N LEU A 10 -2.55 -13.43 15.95
CA LEU A 10 -1.63 -13.66 14.83
C LEU A 10 -0.45 -14.56 15.25
N PRO A 11 -0.03 -15.52 14.41
CA PRO A 11 1.13 -16.36 14.69
C PRO A 11 2.44 -15.59 14.46
N ILE A 12 3.44 -15.88 15.28
CA ILE A 12 4.78 -15.27 15.17
C ILE A 12 5.89 -16.28 15.47
N GLY A 13 7.02 -16.14 14.77
CA GLY A 13 8.22 -16.94 15.03
C GLY A 13 9.02 -16.47 16.25
N ASP A 14 9.11 -15.15 16.45
CA ASP A 14 9.89 -14.53 17.53
C ASP A 14 9.10 -13.40 18.21
N MET A 15 8.90 -13.53 19.52
CA MET A 15 8.15 -12.57 20.34
C MET A 15 8.85 -11.23 20.48
N GLU A 16 10.14 -11.22 20.75
CA GLU A 16 10.87 -9.98 21.04
C GLU A 16 10.99 -9.13 19.76
N VAL A 17 11.24 -9.77 18.62
CA VAL A 17 11.24 -9.11 17.30
C VAL A 17 9.87 -8.51 16.99
N THR A 18 8.79 -9.25 17.28
CA THR A 18 7.42 -8.77 17.06
C THR A 18 7.09 -7.56 17.93
N LEU A 19 7.36 -7.64 19.24
CA LEU A 19 7.06 -6.56 20.16
C LEU A 19 7.87 -5.30 19.82
N ALA A 20 9.16 -5.44 19.53
CA ALA A 20 9.99 -4.31 19.11
C ALA A 20 9.45 -3.62 17.85
N PHE A 21 9.02 -4.41 16.85
CA PHE A 21 8.45 -3.89 15.61
C PHE A 21 7.18 -3.07 15.86
N TYR A 22 6.17 -3.65 16.53
CA TYR A 22 4.90 -2.96 16.73
C TYR A 22 5.03 -1.79 17.72
N THR A 23 5.90 -1.87 18.73
CA THR A 23 6.19 -0.73 19.61
C THR A 23 6.83 0.42 18.86
N ALA A 24 7.72 0.17 17.88
CA ALA A 24 8.25 1.22 17.02
C ALA A 24 7.17 1.90 16.16
N LEU A 25 6.09 1.19 15.83
CA LEU A 25 4.89 1.74 15.18
C LEU A 25 3.95 2.46 16.17
N GLY A 26 4.28 2.52 17.45
CA GLY A 26 3.48 3.18 18.48
C GLY A 26 2.43 2.29 19.15
N PHE A 27 2.47 0.97 18.98
CA PHE A 27 1.62 0.05 19.72
C PHE A 27 2.11 -0.12 21.16
N GLU A 28 1.16 -0.21 22.09
CA GLU A 28 1.41 -0.44 23.51
C GLU A 28 1.34 -1.93 23.83
N VAL A 29 2.33 -2.45 24.56
CA VAL A 29 2.28 -3.79 25.15
C VAL A 29 1.42 -3.77 26.40
N THR A 30 0.24 -4.39 26.34
CA THR A 30 -0.70 -4.45 27.48
C THR A 30 -0.57 -5.74 28.27
N TYR A 31 -0.03 -6.79 27.66
CA TYR A 31 0.24 -8.07 28.32
C TYR A 31 1.36 -8.82 27.59
N GLN A 32 2.22 -9.51 28.35
CA GLN A 32 3.21 -10.44 27.80
C GLN A 32 3.38 -11.64 28.74
N GLN A 33 3.35 -12.83 28.16
CA GLN A 33 3.67 -14.09 28.83
C GLN A 33 4.79 -14.79 28.07
N ARG A 34 5.83 -15.24 28.79
CA ARG A 34 6.95 -15.99 28.19
C ARG A 34 6.76 -17.51 28.24
N ALA A 35 6.16 -18.02 29.31
CA ALA A 35 5.97 -19.45 29.54
C ALA A 35 4.64 -19.73 30.28
N PRO A 36 4.05 -20.93 30.15
CA PRO A 36 4.48 -22.04 29.27
C PRO A 36 4.20 -21.77 27.79
N ASN A 37 3.25 -20.88 27.49
CA ASN A 37 2.88 -20.51 26.12
C ASN A 37 3.23 -19.05 25.89
N ALA A 38 4.17 -18.76 24.99
CA ALA A 38 4.53 -17.39 24.67
C ALA A 38 3.34 -16.68 23.99
N TYR A 39 2.92 -15.57 24.59
CA TYR A 39 1.75 -14.81 24.20
C TYR A 39 1.95 -13.32 24.47
N ALA A 40 1.39 -12.45 23.64
CA ALA A 40 1.35 -11.02 23.93
C ALA A 40 0.07 -10.36 23.42
N CYS A 41 -0.32 -9.29 24.11
CA CYS A 41 -1.41 -8.41 23.71
C CYS A 41 -0.84 -7.03 23.40
N LEU A 42 -1.16 -6.51 22.22
CA LEU A 42 -0.78 -5.19 21.78
C LEU A 42 -2.03 -4.33 21.54
N ARG A 43 -1.95 -3.06 21.91
CA ARG A 43 -3.02 -2.07 21.72
C ARG A 43 -2.56 -0.92 20.84
N CYS A 44 -3.40 -0.51 19.89
CA CYS A 44 -3.25 0.72 19.10
C CYS A 44 -4.57 1.49 19.14
N GLY A 45 -4.62 2.56 19.95
CA GLY A 45 -5.86 3.27 20.22
C GLY A 45 -6.92 2.37 20.84
N ALA A 46 -8.07 2.23 20.17
CA ALA A 46 -9.17 1.36 20.61
C ALA A 46 -9.06 -0.09 20.08
N CYS A 47 -8.05 -0.40 19.26
CA CYS A 47 -7.87 -1.71 18.66
C CYS A 47 -6.88 -2.55 19.46
N GLU A 48 -7.16 -3.84 19.58
CA GLU A 48 -6.31 -4.82 20.26
C GLU A 48 -5.97 -5.96 19.28
N VAL A 49 -4.71 -6.37 19.26
CA VAL A 49 -4.21 -7.49 18.45
C VAL A 49 -3.36 -8.37 19.34
N HIS A 50 -3.61 -9.67 19.32
CA HIS A 50 -2.87 -10.64 20.11
C HIS A 50 -1.90 -11.42 19.24
N PHE A 51 -0.85 -11.94 19.86
CA PHE A 51 0.20 -12.69 19.20
C PHE A 51 0.50 -13.96 19.99
N TYR A 52 0.68 -15.07 19.28
CA TYR A 52 1.05 -16.36 19.86
C TYR A 52 2.25 -16.96 19.14
N ALA A 53 3.10 -17.66 19.88
CA ALA A 53 4.29 -18.26 19.30
C ALA A 53 3.99 -19.48 18.42
N LEU A 54 4.60 -19.49 17.24
CA LEU A 54 4.68 -20.60 16.30
C LEU A 54 6.12 -20.65 15.76
N PRO A 55 7.08 -21.24 16.49
CA PRO A 55 8.52 -21.06 16.22
C PRO A 55 9.01 -21.55 14.85
N GLN A 56 8.25 -22.45 14.20
CA GLN A 56 8.58 -23.03 12.89
C GLN A 56 7.97 -22.21 11.74
N LEU A 57 7.26 -21.12 12.05
CA LEU A 57 6.67 -20.24 11.06
C LEU A 57 7.76 -19.55 10.25
N LYS A 58 7.68 -19.72 8.93
CA LYS A 58 8.46 -18.93 7.99
C LYS A 58 7.61 -17.75 7.51
N PRO A 59 8.14 -16.52 7.47
CA PRO A 59 7.36 -15.36 7.03
C PRO A 59 6.76 -15.49 5.63
N GLU A 60 7.44 -16.16 4.71
CA GLU A 60 6.99 -16.40 3.33
C GLU A 60 5.82 -17.39 3.22
N ASP A 61 5.64 -18.25 4.23
CA ASP A 61 4.55 -19.25 4.28
C ASP A 61 3.35 -18.73 5.11
N ASN A 62 3.42 -17.52 5.65
CA ASN A 62 2.39 -16.98 6.51
C ASN A 62 1.32 -16.21 5.71
N PHE A 63 0.08 -16.68 5.76
CA PHE A 63 -1.08 -16.06 5.12
C PHE A 63 -2.05 -15.42 6.11
N SER A 64 -1.66 -15.36 7.39
CA SER A 64 -2.45 -14.75 8.45
C SER A 64 -2.64 -13.27 8.21
N CYS A 65 -3.85 -12.77 8.48
CA CYS A 65 -4.15 -11.38 8.33
C CYS A 65 -5.09 -10.83 9.40
N CYS A 66 -5.07 -9.52 9.55
CA CYS A 66 -5.93 -8.75 10.43
C CYS A 66 -6.42 -7.52 9.66
N ILE A 67 -7.66 -7.10 9.92
CA ILE A 67 -8.20 -5.83 9.42
C ILE A 67 -8.38 -4.90 10.62
N VAL A 68 -7.81 -3.72 10.51
CA VAL A 68 -7.95 -2.62 11.47
C VAL A 68 -8.63 -1.46 10.75
N THR A 69 -9.83 -1.08 11.20
CA THR A 69 -10.54 0.09 10.68
C THR A 69 -10.13 1.34 11.45
N VAL A 70 -9.72 2.39 10.75
CA VAL A 70 -9.23 3.65 11.33
C VAL A 70 -9.91 4.86 10.68
N PRO A 71 -10.10 5.98 11.38
CA PRO A 71 -10.76 7.15 10.80
C PRO A 71 -9.94 7.80 9.68
N GLU A 72 -8.61 7.82 9.79
CA GLU A 72 -7.72 8.41 8.79
C GLU A 72 -6.51 7.49 8.52
N VAL A 73 -6.31 7.15 7.26
CA VAL A 73 -5.27 6.20 6.80
C VAL A 73 -4.00 6.90 6.32
N GLU A 74 -4.10 8.10 5.75
CA GLU A 74 -2.92 8.79 5.18
C GLU A 74 -1.93 9.22 6.26
N ASP A 75 -2.42 9.84 7.33
CA ASP A 75 -1.59 10.31 8.45
C ASP A 75 -0.94 9.13 9.18
N LEU A 76 -1.70 8.05 9.36
CA LEU A 76 -1.21 6.80 9.94
C LEU A 76 -0.14 6.15 9.06
N HIS A 77 -0.37 6.10 7.74
CA HIS A 77 0.58 5.56 6.76
C HIS A 77 1.90 6.32 6.78
N ARG A 78 1.86 7.66 6.81
CA ARG A 78 3.08 8.49 6.92
C ARG A 78 3.85 8.19 8.20
N THR A 79 3.14 8.20 9.34
CA THR A 79 3.73 7.88 10.66
C THR A 79 4.40 6.51 10.65
N PHE A 80 3.71 5.48 10.17
CA PHE A 80 4.27 4.13 10.12
C PHE A 80 5.42 4.02 9.13
N SER A 81 5.32 4.66 7.97
CA SER A 81 6.39 4.67 6.97
C SER A 81 7.68 5.27 7.54
N ASP A 82 7.56 6.36 8.32
CA ASP A 82 8.69 7.02 8.97
C ASP A 82 9.30 6.16 10.06
N SER A 83 8.47 5.63 10.98
CA SER A 83 8.91 4.68 12.00
C SER A 83 9.61 3.44 11.41
N MET A 84 9.06 2.86 10.33
CA MET A 84 9.67 1.71 9.67
C MET A 84 10.98 2.08 8.97
N ARG A 85 11.08 3.27 8.38
CA ARG A 85 12.33 3.73 7.76
C ARG A 85 13.43 3.92 8.80
N GLU A 86 13.10 4.49 9.95
CA GLU A 86 14.02 4.63 11.07
C GLU A 86 14.45 3.28 11.62
N LEU A 87 13.48 2.39 11.89
CA LEU A 87 13.74 1.04 12.44
C LEU A 87 14.60 0.17 11.50
N LEU A 88 14.34 0.23 10.19
CA LEU A 88 14.98 -0.66 9.21
C LEU A 88 16.24 -0.06 8.57
N GLY A 89 16.46 1.25 8.68
CA GLY A 89 17.55 1.95 7.99
C GLY A 89 17.47 1.90 6.46
N ARG A 90 16.29 1.57 5.90
CA ARG A 90 16.03 1.42 4.46
C ARG A 90 14.60 1.80 4.11
N SER A 91 14.32 1.92 2.81
CA SER A 91 12.93 2.03 2.34
C SER A 91 12.12 0.78 2.71
N PRO A 92 10.93 0.93 3.35
CA PRO A 92 10.09 -0.20 3.77
C PRO A 92 9.13 -0.68 2.68
N ALA A 93 9.35 -0.37 1.40
CA ALA A 93 8.43 -0.74 0.31
C ALA A 93 8.49 -2.21 -0.11
N LYS A 94 9.58 -2.93 0.19
CA LYS A 94 9.84 -4.32 -0.23
C LYS A 94 10.35 -5.19 0.91
N GLY A 95 10.23 -6.50 0.71
CA GLY A 95 10.69 -7.53 1.64
C GLY A 95 9.75 -7.72 2.82
N VAL A 96 10.30 -8.23 3.91
CA VAL A 96 9.62 -8.42 5.19
C VAL A 96 10.54 -7.88 6.30
N PRO A 97 10.04 -7.00 7.19
CA PRO A 97 8.74 -6.34 7.13
C PRO A 97 8.67 -5.30 5.99
N ARG A 98 7.44 -4.93 5.60
CA ARG A 98 7.15 -3.88 4.59
C ARG A 98 5.83 -3.15 4.86
N ILE A 99 5.66 -1.99 4.25
CA ILE A 99 4.40 -1.25 4.17
C ILE A 99 4.07 -0.97 2.70
N SER A 100 2.81 -1.17 2.30
CA SER A 100 2.37 -0.87 0.93
C SER A 100 2.48 0.62 0.64
N ARG A 101 2.73 0.96 -0.63
CA ARG A 101 2.72 2.36 -1.07
C ARG A 101 1.31 2.92 -1.02
N MET A 102 1.19 4.22 -0.77
CA MET A 102 -0.09 4.91 -0.67
C MET A 102 -0.08 6.16 -1.54
N ARG A 103 -1.16 6.38 -2.29
CA ARG A 103 -1.41 7.63 -3.02
C ARG A 103 -2.38 8.52 -2.24
N PRO A 104 -2.35 9.85 -2.42
CA PRO A 104 -3.37 10.74 -1.89
C PRO A 104 -4.77 10.32 -2.34
N GLY A 105 -5.73 10.29 -1.42
CA GLY A 105 -7.11 9.84 -1.63
C GLY A 105 -7.32 8.33 -1.51
N GLN A 106 -6.27 7.53 -1.31
CA GLN A 106 -6.38 6.09 -1.10
C GLN A 106 -7.01 5.78 0.27
N THR A 107 -7.84 4.74 0.34
CA THR A 107 -8.64 4.42 1.53
C THR A 107 -8.04 3.34 2.42
N ARG A 108 -6.89 2.78 2.04
CA ARG A 108 -6.25 1.68 2.76
C ARG A 108 -4.77 1.54 2.49
N PHE A 109 -4.07 0.88 3.40
CA PHE A 109 -2.73 0.38 3.19
C PHE A 109 -2.51 -0.91 4.00
N THR A 110 -1.42 -1.62 3.72
CA THR A 110 -1.09 -2.89 4.38
C THR A 110 0.30 -2.79 5.01
N VAL A 111 0.42 -3.22 6.26
CA VAL A 111 1.69 -3.54 6.89
C VAL A 111 1.88 -5.05 6.86
N THR A 112 3.01 -5.51 6.35
CA THR A 112 3.47 -6.89 6.54
C THR A 112 4.53 -6.89 7.63
N ASP A 113 4.23 -7.55 8.74
CA ASP A 113 5.11 -7.60 9.92
C ASP A 113 6.29 -8.58 9.72
N PRO A 114 7.26 -8.65 10.64
CA PRO A 114 8.43 -9.53 10.51
C PRO A 114 8.10 -11.02 10.37
N ALA A 115 6.94 -11.46 10.87
CA ALA A 115 6.46 -12.83 10.78
C ALA A 115 5.62 -13.09 9.52
N GLY A 116 5.48 -12.11 8.63
CA GLY A 116 4.71 -12.22 7.39
C GLY A 116 3.20 -11.99 7.56
N ASN A 117 2.72 -11.62 8.75
CA ASN A 117 1.30 -11.31 8.93
C ASN A 117 0.94 -10.04 8.15
N SER A 118 -0.22 -10.04 7.49
CA SER A 118 -0.73 -8.86 6.79
C SER A 118 -1.77 -8.12 7.62
N VAL A 119 -1.43 -6.93 8.10
CA VAL A 119 -2.36 -6.03 8.82
C VAL A 119 -2.85 -4.96 7.86
N TYR A 120 -4.12 -5.05 7.46
CA TYR A 120 -4.79 -4.10 6.59
C TYR A 120 -5.36 -2.96 7.44
N PHE A 121 -4.91 -1.73 7.19
CA PHE A 121 -5.50 -0.53 7.74
C PHE A 121 -6.47 0.04 6.72
N ILE A 122 -7.75 0.12 7.08
CA ILE A 122 -8.85 0.54 6.19
C ILE A 122 -9.53 1.76 6.77
N LYS A 123 -9.82 2.76 5.94
CA LYS A 123 -10.59 3.94 6.34
C LYS A 123 -12.00 3.51 6.75
N THR A 124 -12.40 3.88 7.96
CA THR A 124 -13.77 3.68 8.45
C THR A 124 -14.73 4.48 7.59
N GLY A 125 -15.82 3.84 7.14
CA GLY A 125 -16.82 4.47 6.28
C GLY A 125 -17.16 3.60 5.08
N LYS A 126 -17.81 4.21 4.09
CA LYS A 126 -18.22 3.55 2.84
C LYS A 126 -17.20 3.77 1.71
N GLU A 127 -16.26 4.67 1.89
CA GLU A 127 -15.30 5.13 0.90
C GLU A 127 -14.42 3.98 0.41
N ASP A 128 -13.95 3.09 1.29
CA ASP A 128 -13.16 1.92 0.87
C ASP A 128 -13.99 0.94 0.04
N HIS A 129 -15.25 0.74 0.41
CA HIS A 129 -16.17 -0.11 -0.34
C HIS A 129 -16.49 0.51 -1.72
N GLU A 130 -16.78 1.81 -1.77
CA GLU A 130 -17.02 2.54 -3.01
C GLU A 130 -15.80 2.49 -3.94
N ALA A 131 -14.59 2.67 -3.40
CA ALA A 131 -13.33 2.55 -4.14
C ALA A 131 -13.12 1.12 -4.66
N ALA A 132 -13.38 0.10 -3.84
CA ALA A 132 -13.24 -1.31 -4.23
C ALA A 132 -14.23 -1.72 -5.33
N GLU A 133 -15.39 -1.08 -5.41
CA GLU A 133 -16.45 -1.35 -6.36
C GLU A 133 -16.41 -0.44 -7.60
N ALA A 134 -15.52 0.57 -7.62
CA ALA A 134 -15.44 1.55 -8.70
C ALA A 134 -15.28 0.90 -10.09
N TYR A 135 -14.59 -0.24 -10.18
CA TYR A 135 -14.42 -0.98 -11.44
C TYR A 135 -15.71 -1.57 -12.03
N LYS A 136 -16.81 -1.63 -11.26
CA LYS A 136 -18.11 -2.18 -11.70
C LYS A 136 -19.02 -1.14 -12.35
N SER A 137 -18.63 0.14 -12.41
CA SER A 137 -19.43 1.17 -13.05
C SER A 137 -19.61 0.89 -14.55
N GLY A 138 -20.85 0.87 -15.02
CA GLY A 138 -21.20 0.52 -16.41
C GLY A 138 -20.75 1.54 -17.45
N ASP A 139 -20.61 2.81 -17.06
CA ASP A 139 -20.34 3.93 -17.98
C ASP A 139 -18.84 4.24 -18.17
N GLN A 140 -17.96 3.24 -17.95
CA GLN A 140 -16.52 3.46 -18.00
C GLN A 140 -15.95 3.38 -19.41
N THR A 141 -15.05 4.31 -19.73
CA THR A 141 -14.16 4.19 -20.89
C THR A 141 -13.24 2.97 -20.73
N ASP A 142 -12.69 2.46 -21.82
CA ASP A 142 -11.75 1.33 -21.78
C ASP A 142 -10.50 1.64 -20.93
N TRP A 143 -10.07 2.91 -20.91
CA TRP A 143 -8.94 3.36 -20.11
C TRP A 143 -9.27 3.56 -18.64
N GLN A 144 -10.47 4.02 -18.30
CA GLN A 144 -10.97 4.02 -16.92
C GLN A 144 -11.02 2.59 -16.37
N ARG A 145 -11.55 1.62 -17.14
CA ARG A 145 -11.56 0.21 -16.73
C ARG A 145 -10.13 -0.32 -16.53
N THR A 146 -9.21 0.03 -17.42
CA THR A 146 -7.80 -0.36 -17.32
C THR A 146 -7.15 0.22 -16.06
N LEU A 147 -7.31 1.52 -15.79
CA LEU A 147 -6.74 2.18 -14.61
C LEU A 147 -7.34 1.61 -13.31
N ASN A 148 -8.63 1.30 -13.29
CA ASN A 148 -9.25 0.64 -12.14
C ASN A 148 -8.72 -0.76 -11.89
N LEU A 149 -8.49 -1.56 -12.95
CA LEU A 149 -7.84 -2.87 -12.83
C LEU A 149 -6.42 -2.73 -12.26
N VAL A 150 -5.66 -1.76 -12.75
CA VAL A 150 -4.28 -1.48 -12.31
C VAL A 150 -4.26 -1.06 -10.84
N ALA A 151 -5.15 -0.15 -10.43
CA ALA A 151 -5.31 0.25 -9.03
C ALA A 151 -5.65 -0.96 -8.16
N ARG A 152 -6.56 -1.85 -8.61
CA ARG A 152 -6.89 -3.07 -7.87
C ARG A 152 -5.69 -4.00 -7.69
N LEU A 153 -4.93 -4.24 -8.77
CA LEU A 153 -3.75 -5.10 -8.73
C LEU A 153 -2.66 -4.52 -7.81
N ARG A 154 -2.41 -3.21 -7.89
CA ARG A 154 -1.45 -2.51 -7.04
C ARG A 154 -1.88 -2.44 -5.58
N ASP A 155 -3.11 -2.01 -5.31
CA ASP A 155 -3.51 -1.55 -3.97
C ASP A 155 -4.10 -2.69 -3.12
N TYR A 156 -4.77 -3.65 -3.76
CA TYR A 156 -5.47 -4.74 -3.07
C TYR A 156 -4.70 -6.05 -3.17
N HIS A 157 -4.09 -6.34 -4.33
CA HIS A 157 -3.34 -7.58 -4.53
C HIS A 157 -1.84 -7.41 -4.27
N LEU A 158 -1.36 -6.16 -4.14
CA LEU A 158 0.06 -5.82 -3.99
C LEU A 158 0.93 -6.46 -5.08
N ASP A 159 0.39 -6.56 -6.31
CA ASP A 159 0.98 -7.25 -7.45
C ASP A 159 1.38 -6.24 -8.53
N ASP A 160 2.51 -5.59 -8.29
CA ASP A 160 3.06 -4.56 -9.18
C ASP A 160 3.40 -5.10 -10.57
N ASP A 161 3.84 -6.35 -10.68
CA ASP A 161 4.16 -6.99 -11.96
C ASP A 161 2.91 -7.17 -12.83
N LYS A 162 1.82 -7.70 -12.25
CA LYS A 162 0.54 -7.79 -12.98
C LYS A 162 -0.02 -6.42 -13.32
N ALA A 163 0.09 -5.45 -12.41
CA ALA A 163 -0.35 -4.08 -12.65
C ALA A 163 0.40 -3.44 -13.83
N ALA A 164 1.73 -3.60 -13.90
CA ALA A 164 2.56 -3.09 -14.99
C ALA A 164 2.22 -3.78 -16.32
N LYS A 165 2.08 -5.11 -16.33
CA LYS A 165 1.70 -5.88 -17.52
C LYS A 165 0.32 -5.50 -18.05
N ALA A 166 -0.64 -5.18 -17.18
CA ALA A 166 -1.95 -4.70 -17.59
C ALA A 166 -1.88 -3.36 -18.34
N LEU A 167 -1.08 -2.41 -17.86
CA LEU A 167 -0.81 -1.14 -18.56
C LEU A 167 -0.10 -1.36 -19.89
N ASP A 168 0.96 -2.16 -19.89
CA ASP A 168 1.76 -2.42 -21.10
C ASP A 168 0.92 -3.10 -22.19
N ALA A 169 0.03 -4.01 -21.81
CA ALA A 169 -0.92 -4.62 -22.73
C ALA A 169 -1.96 -3.63 -23.26
N ALA A 170 -2.42 -2.67 -22.45
CA ALA A 170 -3.33 -1.62 -22.87
C ALA A 170 -2.66 -0.65 -23.86
N PHE A 171 -1.44 -0.20 -23.56
CA PHE A 171 -0.66 0.68 -24.44
C PHE A 171 -0.37 0.06 -25.82
N LYS A 172 -0.32 -1.27 -25.93
CA LYS A 172 -0.20 -1.97 -27.23
C LYS A 172 -1.47 -1.90 -28.09
N ARG A 173 -2.64 -1.72 -27.47
CA ARG A 173 -3.94 -1.64 -28.17
C ARG A 173 -4.30 -0.21 -28.60
N GLY A 174 -3.72 0.79 -27.95
CA GLY A 174 -3.97 2.20 -28.21
C GLY A 174 -3.45 3.07 -27.07
N VAL A 175 -3.78 4.36 -27.09
CA VAL A 175 -3.50 5.32 -26.02
C VAL A 175 -4.80 6.06 -25.66
N PRO A 176 -4.92 6.66 -24.47
CA PRO A 176 -6.10 7.49 -24.15
C PRO A 176 -6.18 8.70 -25.07
N GLU A 177 -7.40 9.08 -25.46
CA GLU A 177 -7.64 10.30 -26.25
C GLU A 177 -7.46 11.57 -25.40
N SER A 178 -7.82 11.50 -24.12
CA SER A 178 -7.64 12.60 -23.17
C SER A 178 -6.17 12.72 -22.74
N PRO A 179 -5.52 13.90 -22.92
CA PRO A 179 -4.14 14.12 -22.49
C PRO A 179 -3.93 13.83 -20.99
N LEU A 180 -4.90 14.21 -20.15
CA LEU A 180 -4.85 13.96 -18.71
C LEU A 180 -4.97 12.47 -18.38
N GLU A 181 -5.85 11.72 -19.06
CA GLU A 181 -5.99 10.28 -18.86
C GLU A 181 -4.72 9.53 -19.34
N HIS A 182 -4.13 9.96 -20.45
CA HIS A 182 -2.84 9.46 -20.93
C HIS A 182 -1.71 9.75 -19.95
N GLY A 183 -1.64 10.98 -19.44
CA GLY A 183 -0.71 11.38 -18.38
C GLY A 183 -0.83 10.48 -17.15
N ARG A 184 -2.05 10.19 -16.70
CA ARG A 184 -2.31 9.28 -15.56
C ARG A 184 -1.84 7.84 -15.83
N ALA A 185 -2.11 7.30 -17.01
CA ALA A 185 -1.68 5.96 -17.38
C ALA A 185 -0.14 5.84 -17.40
N LEU A 186 0.54 6.84 -17.95
CA LEU A 186 2.01 6.88 -17.95
C LEU A 186 2.57 7.11 -16.54
N ALA A 187 1.97 7.99 -15.74
CA ALA A 187 2.37 8.24 -14.35
C ALA A 187 2.24 6.98 -13.49
N ALA A 188 1.13 6.25 -13.64
CA ALA A 188 0.94 4.95 -13.00
C ALA A 188 2.01 3.95 -13.44
N ARG A 189 2.37 3.93 -14.73
CA ARG A 189 3.44 3.05 -15.22
C ARG A 189 4.83 3.43 -14.71
N ILE A 190 5.11 4.73 -14.55
CA ILE A 190 6.36 5.25 -13.95
C ILE A 190 6.45 4.80 -12.49
N GLU A 191 5.37 4.97 -11.72
CA GLU A 191 5.34 4.55 -10.32
C GLU A 191 5.60 3.04 -10.18
N LEU A 192 5.05 2.23 -11.07
CA LEU A 192 5.31 0.80 -11.13
C LEU A 192 6.74 0.49 -11.57
N ALA A 193 7.28 1.20 -12.57
CA ALA A 193 8.66 1.03 -13.02
C ALA A 193 9.67 1.31 -11.89
N VAL A 194 9.45 2.36 -11.11
CA VAL A 194 10.28 2.67 -9.93
C VAL A 194 10.22 1.54 -8.91
N ALA A 195 9.03 1.04 -8.60
CA ALA A 195 8.90 -0.08 -7.66
C ALA A 195 9.44 -1.39 -8.20
N LEU A 196 9.38 -1.65 -9.50
CA LEU A 196 9.95 -2.84 -10.13
C LEU A 196 11.45 -2.69 -10.42
N GLU A 197 12.07 -1.56 -10.05
CA GLU A 197 13.48 -1.24 -10.32
C GLU A 197 13.85 -1.26 -11.81
N GLU A 198 12.90 -0.90 -12.68
CA GLU A 198 13.07 -0.77 -14.13
C GLU A 198 13.71 0.58 -14.48
N GLN A 199 14.93 0.82 -13.98
CA GLN A 199 15.60 2.13 -14.02
C GLN A 199 15.72 2.74 -15.42
N GLU A 200 15.96 1.92 -16.44
CA GLU A 200 16.08 2.36 -17.84
C GLU A 200 14.74 2.83 -18.44
N LEU A 201 13.62 2.32 -17.92
CA LEU A 201 12.28 2.64 -18.45
C LEU A 201 11.75 3.97 -17.90
N VAL A 202 12.09 4.30 -16.65
CA VAL A 202 11.65 5.53 -15.97
C VAL A 202 11.91 6.80 -16.81
N PRO A 203 13.14 7.11 -17.29
CA PRO A 203 13.39 8.32 -18.05
C PRO A 203 12.70 8.33 -19.43
N VAL A 204 12.45 7.15 -20.02
CA VAL A 204 11.71 7.04 -21.29
C VAL A 204 10.24 7.43 -21.10
N LEU A 205 9.61 6.93 -20.05
CA LEU A 205 8.22 7.24 -19.73
C LEU A 205 8.07 8.69 -19.27
N LEU A 206 9.02 9.21 -18.48
CA LEU A 206 8.99 10.58 -17.98
C LEU A 206 8.95 11.60 -19.14
N ARG A 207 9.83 11.44 -20.14
CA ARG A 207 9.83 12.28 -21.35
C ARG A 207 8.49 12.25 -22.10
N ARG A 208 7.81 11.09 -22.12
CA ARG A 208 6.49 10.98 -22.76
C ARG A 208 5.44 11.78 -21.99
N VAL A 209 5.42 11.69 -20.65
CA VAL A 209 4.51 12.49 -19.83
C VAL A 209 4.77 13.98 -20.01
N GLU A 210 6.03 14.41 -20.05
CA GLU A 210 6.41 15.81 -20.27
C GLU A 210 5.94 16.35 -21.62
N SER A 211 6.02 15.53 -22.68
CA SER A 211 5.55 15.93 -24.01
C SER A 211 4.03 16.09 -24.10
N LEU A 212 3.28 15.38 -23.25
CA LEU A 212 1.81 15.37 -23.23
C LEU A 212 1.24 16.45 -22.32
N ALA A 213 1.73 16.54 -21.08
CA ALA A 213 1.22 17.48 -20.06
C ALA A 213 1.81 18.88 -20.29
N GLN A 214 1.40 19.54 -21.37
CA GLN A 214 1.92 20.85 -21.74
C GLN A 214 1.32 21.97 -20.88
N ALA A 215 0.10 21.79 -20.37
CA ALA A 215 -0.53 22.76 -19.48
C ALA A 215 -0.06 22.59 -18.03
N ALA A 216 0.23 23.71 -17.35
CA ALA A 216 0.66 23.70 -15.95
C ALA A 216 -0.37 23.03 -15.02
N VAL A 217 -1.66 23.19 -15.30
CA VAL A 217 -2.76 22.59 -14.53
C VAL A 217 -2.71 21.06 -14.61
N GLU A 218 -2.37 20.49 -15.77
CA GLU A 218 -2.25 19.04 -15.95
C GLU A 218 -1.03 18.49 -15.21
N ARG A 219 0.11 19.20 -15.28
CA ARG A 219 1.32 18.80 -14.55
C ARG A 219 1.09 18.78 -13.05
N GLU A 220 0.44 19.81 -12.51
CA GLU A 220 0.13 19.89 -11.09
C GLU A 220 -0.85 18.80 -10.66
N ALA A 221 -1.89 18.54 -11.46
CA ALA A 221 -2.82 17.44 -11.19
C ALA A 221 -2.10 16.08 -11.11
N LEU A 222 -1.19 15.81 -12.04
CA LEU A 222 -0.39 14.58 -12.06
C LEU A 222 0.59 14.50 -10.88
N ARG A 223 1.29 15.59 -10.54
CA ARG A 223 2.21 15.62 -9.39
C ARG A 223 1.48 15.37 -8.08
N ARG A 224 0.28 15.93 -7.92
CA ARG A 224 -0.53 15.73 -6.71
C ARG A 224 -1.03 14.30 -6.59
N GLU A 225 -1.43 13.67 -7.70
CA GLU A 225 -1.96 12.30 -7.70
C GLU A 225 -0.83 11.24 -7.62
N PHE A 226 0.35 11.55 -8.18
CA PHE A 226 1.51 10.65 -8.24
C PHE A 226 2.75 11.33 -7.64
N PRO A 227 2.95 11.25 -6.31
CA PRO A 227 4.11 11.87 -5.64
C PRO A 227 5.46 11.47 -6.22
N VAL A 228 5.59 10.25 -6.75
CA VAL A 228 6.79 9.76 -7.44
C VAL A 228 7.25 10.68 -8.58
N LEU A 229 6.33 11.37 -9.25
CA LEU A 229 6.69 12.31 -10.31
C LEU A 229 7.41 13.53 -9.74
N ALA A 230 6.98 14.03 -8.58
CA ALA A 230 7.65 15.13 -7.91
C ALA A 230 9.06 14.71 -7.45
N ASP A 231 9.21 13.50 -6.92
CA ASP A 231 10.51 12.92 -6.52
C ASP A 231 11.47 12.79 -7.71
N LEU A 232 10.94 12.53 -8.90
CA LEU A 232 11.69 12.45 -10.16
C LEU A 232 11.90 13.82 -10.84
N GLY A 233 11.48 14.93 -10.22
CA GLY A 233 11.68 16.28 -10.75
C GLY A 233 10.75 16.71 -11.88
N PHE A 234 9.66 15.96 -12.14
CA PHE A 234 8.72 16.24 -13.22
C PHE A 234 8.06 17.63 -13.09
N GLY A 235 8.15 18.48 -14.12
CA GLY A 235 7.46 19.77 -14.15
C GLY A 235 8.15 20.93 -13.42
N LEU A 236 9.45 20.79 -13.08
CA LEU A 236 10.29 21.88 -12.54
C LEU A 236 10.92 22.77 -13.64
N ALA A 237 10.36 22.77 -14.85
CA ALA A 237 10.82 23.54 -16.01
C ALA A 237 9.86 24.68 -16.37
#